data_AF-A0A942V9B4-F1
#
_entry.id   AF-A0A942V9B4-F1
#
_cell.length_a   1.000
_cell.length_b   1.000
_cell.length_c   1.000
_cell.angle_alpha   90.00
_cell.angle_beta   90.00
_cell.angle_gamma   90.00
#
_symmetry.space_group_name_H-M   'P 1'
#
loop_
_entity.id
_entity.type
_entity.pdbx_description
1 polymer ?
#
loop_
_entity_poly.entity_id
_entity_poly.type
_entity_poly.pdbx_seq_one_letter_code
_entity_poly.pdbx_strand_id
1 'polypeptide(L)'
;MNNNKKNQYLEMFLNIADELLENHHIKSRRDFSSRYLNKCSNYLGSLVWQNKKPSISSSWALLVNLNRKKQLPHWQKELSKTLYNMALKD
;
A
#
# COMPACT_ATOMS: atom_id res chain seq x y z
N MET A 1 -4.72 -26.76 -2.54
CA MET A 1 -4.47 -25.63 -3.47
C MET A 1 -3.37 -24.77 -2.88
N ASN A 2 -2.16 -24.90 -3.39
CA ASN A 2 -0.98 -24.21 -2.89
C ASN A 2 -0.88 -22.82 -3.54
N ASN A 3 -1.67 -21.85 -3.07
CA ASN A 3 -1.64 -20.47 -3.59
C ASN A 3 -0.59 -19.61 -2.87
N ASN A 4 0.57 -20.19 -2.55
CA ASN A 4 1.67 -19.52 -1.85
C ASN A 4 2.48 -18.58 -2.76
N LYS A 5 1.87 -18.04 -3.83
CA LYS A 5 2.43 -16.89 -4.52
C LYS A 5 2.20 -15.68 -3.61
N LYS A 6 3.20 -15.38 -2.80
CA LYS A 6 3.24 -14.21 -1.92
C LYS A 6 2.81 -13.00 -2.75
N ASN A 7 1.74 -12.34 -2.32
CA ASN A 7 1.20 -11.20 -3.03
C ASN A 7 2.16 -10.02 -2.86
N GLN A 8 3.12 -9.89 -3.77
CA GLN A 8 4.21 -8.92 -3.70
C GLN A 8 3.70 -7.48 -3.55
N TYR A 9 2.54 -7.16 -4.11
CA TYR A 9 1.91 -5.84 -3.98
C TYR A 9 1.31 -5.61 -2.59
N LEU A 10 0.71 -6.64 -2.00
CA LEU A 10 0.23 -6.58 -0.64
C LEU A 10 1.39 -6.46 0.36
N GLU A 11 2.46 -7.21 0.15
CA GLU A 11 3.70 -7.09 0.95
C GLU A 11 4.29 -5.69 0.88
N MET A 12 4.32 -5.07 -0.30
CA MET A 12 4.75 -3.68 -0.44
C MET A 12 3.89 -2.72 0.40
N PHE A 13 2.57 -2.89 0.40
CA PHE A 13 1.68 -2.08 1.25
C PHE A 13 1.92 -2.29 2.74
N LEU A 14 2.20 -3.54 3.15
CA LEU A 14 2.50 -3.87 4.55
C LEU A 14 3.82 -3.22 4.98
N ASN A 15 4.88 -3.35 4.18
CA ASN A 15 6.18 -2.76 4.48
C ASN A 15 6.12 -1.22 4.57
N ILE A 16 5.36 -0.58 3.68
CA ILE A 16 5.14 0.87 3.75
C ILE A 16 4.39 1.26 5.02
N ALA A 17 3.33 0.52 5.37
CA ALA A 17 2.58 0.78 6.59
C ALA A 17 3.44 0.58 7.84
N ASP A 18 4.26 -0.47 7.87
CA ASP A 18 5.15 -0.76 9.01
C ASP A 18 6.25 0.31 9.13
N GLU A 19 6.88 0.76 8.04
CA GLU A 19 7.86 1.86 8.09
C GLU A 19 7.22 3.20 8.48
N LEU A 20 5.98 3.47 8.06
CA LEU A 20 5.24 4.65 8.53
C LEU A 20 4.88 4.56 10.03
N LEU A 21 4.65 3.36 10.56
CA LEU A 21 4.41 3.12 11.98
C LEU A 21 5.69 3.35 12.80
N GLU A 22 6.80 2.77 12.35
CA GLU A 22 8.12 2.92 12.97
C GLU A 22 8.56 4.39 13.01
N ASN A 23 8.32 5.14 11.93
CA ASN A 23 8.60 6.57 11.85
C ASN A 23 7.54 7.46 12.53
N HIS A 24 6.59 6.87 13.27
CA HIS A 24 5.51 7.58 13.97
C HIS A 24 4.64 8.51 13.09
N HIS A 25 4.59 8.25 11.79
CA HIS A 25 3.77 9.01 10.84
C HIS A 25 2.30 8.60 10.85
N ILE A 26 2.02 7.40 11.37
CA ILE A 26 0.69 6.86 11.62
C ILE A 26 0.65 6.13 12.96
N LYS A 27 -0.55 5.97 13.52
CA LYS A 27 -0.75 5.30 14.81
C LYS A 27 -1.16 3.83 14.70
N SER A 28 -1.65 3.41 13.54
CA SER A 28 -2.10 2.03 13.29
C SER A 28 -2.27 1.74 11.80
N ARG A 29 -2.42 0.47 11.42
CA ARG A 29 -2.79 0.07 10.04
C ARG A 29 -4.18 0.57 9.60
N ARG A 30 -5.07 0.87 10.55
CA ARG A 30 -6.34 1.56 10.27
C ARG A 30 -6.11 3.02 9.90
N ASP A 31 -5.22 3.69 10.64
CA ASP A 31 -4.81 5.07 10.36
C ASP A 31 -4.11 5.18 8.98
N PHE A 32 -3.28 4.20 8.63
CA PHE A 32 -2.74 4.05 7.27
C PHE A 32 -3.83 4.00 6.20
N SER A 33 -4.81 3.11 6.37
CA SER A 33 -5.90 2.91 5.41
C SER A 33 -6.68 4.21 5.18
N SER A 34 -6.91 4.98 6.24
CA SER A 34 -7.60 6.28 6.17
C SER A 34 -6.73 7.37 5.52
N ARG A 35 -5.50 7.57 6.01
CA ARG A 35 -4.65 8.71 5.63
C ARG A 35 -3.96 8.58 4.27
N TYR A 36 -3.73 7.34 3.82
CA TYR A 36 -2.94 7.07 2.61
C TYR A 36 -3.75 6.37 1.52
N LEU A 37 -4.72 5.53 1.89
CA LEU A 37 -5.51 4.76 0.91
C LEU A 37 -6.91 5.34 0.66
N ASN A 38 -7.30 6.40 1.37
CA ASN A 38 -8.64 6.99 1.35
C ASN A 38 -9.74 5.95 1.64
N LYS A 39 -9.50 5.04 2.60
CA LYS A 39 -10.45 4.01 3.03
C LYS A 39 -10.81 4.17 4.51
N CYS A 40 -12.11 4.20 4.82
CA CYS A 40 -12.60 4.41 6.18
C CYS A 40 -12.46 3.17 7.09
N SER A 41 -12.30 1.97 6.50
CA SER A 41 -12.18 0.68 7.19
C SER A 41 -10.73 0.20 7.25
N ASN A 42 -10.47 -0.88 8.00
CA ASN A 42 -9.19 -1.59 7.99
C ASN A 42 -8.99 -2.34 6.65
N TYR A 43 -8.89 -1.59 5.56
CA TYR A 43 -8.77 -2.10 4.20
C TYR A 43 -7.53 -3.00 4.07
N LEU A 44 -6.41 -2.60 4.67
CA LEU A 44 -5.20 -3.41 4.66
C LEU A 44 -5.43 -4.77 5.33
N GLY A 45 -6.13 -4.81 6.47
CA GLY A 45 -6.53 -6.06 7.13
C GLY A 45 -7.44 -6.93 6.26
N SER A 46 -8.39 -6.34 5.55
CA SER A 46 -9.24 -7.07 4.61
C SER A 46 -8.44 -7.67 3.44
N LEU A 47 -7.45 -6.95 2.91
CA LEU A 47 -6.57 -7.48 1.85
C LEU A 47 -5.73 -8.67 2.33
N VAL A 48 -5.21 -8.60 3.56
CA VAL A 48 -4.47 -9.72 4.19
C VAL A 48 -5.36 -10.94 4.34
N TRP A 49 -6.56 -10.77 4.92
CA TRP A 49 -7.49 -11.88 5.13
C TRP A 49 -7.91 -12.56 3.81
N GLN A 50 -8.08 -11.77 2.73
CA GLN A 50 -8.46 -12.29 1.41
C GLN A 50 -7.26 -12.69 0.53
N ASN A 51 -6.02 -12.46 0.97
CA ASN A 51 -4.81 -12.52 0.15
C ASN A 51 -4.95 -11.76 -1.21
N LYS A 52 -5.65 -10.61 -1.18
CA LYS A 52 -6.05 -9.88 -2.40
C LYS A 52 -5.05 -8.78 -2.74
N LYS A 53 -4.78 -8.57 -4.05
CA LYS A 53 -3.93 -7.46 -4.49
C LYS A 53 -4.64 -6.12 -4.23
N PRO A 54 -3.91 -5.08 -3.77
CA PRO A 54 -4.45 -3.72 -3.76
C PRO A 54 -4.92 -3.31 -5.16
N SER A 55 -5.97 -2.49 -5.24
CA SER A 55 -6.42 -1.92 -6.51
C SER A 55 -5.46 -0.84 -7.01
N ILE A 56 -5.40 -0.62 -8.33
CA ILE A 56 -4.63 0.50 -8.93
C ILE A 56 -5.01 1.84 -8.29
N SER A 57 -6.30 2.06 -8.04
CA SER A 57 -6.78 3.27 -7.35
C SER A 57 -6.20 3.45 -5.95
N SER A 58 -6.09 2.37 -5.17
CA SER A 58 -5.47 2.42 -3.84
C SER A 58 -3.96 2.65 -3.93
N SER A 59 -3.28 2.04 -4.90
CA SER A 59 -1.85 2.27 -5.17
C SER A 59 -1.57 3.71 -5.59
N TRP A 60 -2.43 4.30 -6.42
CA TRP A 60 -2.34 5.70 -6.82
C TRP A 60 -2.56 6.64 -5.62
N ALA A 61 -3.60 6.40 -4.82
CA ALA A 61 -3.86 7.16 -3.60
C ALA A 61 -2.66 7.13 -2.65
N LEU A 62 -2.04 5.95 -2.47
CA LEU A 62 -0.85 5.79 -1.65
C LEU A 62 0.31 6.64 -2.15
N LEU A 63 0.63 6.56 -3.45
CA LEU A 63 1.71 7.32 -4.07
C LEU A 63 1.49 8.84 -3.89
N VAL A 64 0.30 9.33 -4.22
CA VAL A 64 -0.06 10.75 -4.09
C VAL A 64 0.06 11.21 -2.63
N ASN A 65 -0.44 10.42 -1.69
CA ASN A 65 -0.44 10.80 -0.27
C ASN A 65 0.96 10.76 0.36
N LEU A 66 1.83 9.84 -0.04
CA LEU A 66 3.25 9.85 0.34
C LEU A 66 3.96 11.08 -0.21
N ASN A 67 3.72 11.40 -1.48
CA ASN A 67 4.33 12.56 -2.14
C ASN A 67 3.90 13.88 -1.48
N ARG A 68 2.60 14.08 -1.26
CA ARG A 68 2.05 15.27 -0.59
C ARG A 68 2.63 15.50 0.80
N LYS A 69 2.93 14.43 1.53
CA LYS A 69 3.50 14.48 2.88
C LYS A 69 5.04 14.48 2.87
N LYS A 70 5.67 14.37 1.70
CA LYS A 70 7.13 14.29 1.53
C LYS A 70 7.77 13.14 2.33
N GLN A 71 7.11 11.99 2.35
CA GLN A 71 7.51 10.82 3.13
C GLN A 71 7.93 9.64 2.25
N LEU A 72 8.91 8.88 2.72
CA LEU A 72 9.35 7.62 2.12
C LEU A 72 9.64 7.71 0.60
N PRO A 73 10.58 8.57 0.17
CA PRO A 73 10.87 8.79 -1.25
C PRO A 73 11.33 7.52 -1.99
N HIS A 74 11.99 6.58 -1.30
CA HIS A 74 12.34 5.26 -1.87
C HIS A 74 11.09 4.45 -2.22
N TRP A 75 10.10 4.40 -1.31
CA TRP A 75 8.85 3.72 -1.57
C TRP A 75 8.03 4.40 -2.67
N GLN A 76 8.08 5.72 -2.80
CA GLN A 76 7.44 6.41 -3.93
C GLN A 76 8.01 5.94 -5.27
N LYS A 77 9.34 5.78 -5.37
CA LYS A 77 10.00 5.28 -6.58
C LYS A 77 9.58 3.86 -6.92
N GLU A 78 9.55 2.97 -5.93
CA GLU A 78 9.15 1.57 -6.13
C GLU A 78 7.64 1.42 -6.44
N LEU A 79 6.79 2.22 -5.80
CA LEU A 79 5.36 2.28 -6.11
C LEU A 79 5.09 2.78 -7.52
N SER A 80 5.82 3.79 -7.98
CA SER A 80 5.66 4.33 -9.33
C SER A 80 5.97 3.27 -10.40
N LYS A 81 7.07 2.52 -10.24
CA LYS A 81 7.41 1.40 -11.14
C LYS A 81 6.34 0.31 -11.10
N THR A 82 5.87 0.00 -9.90
CA THR A 82 4.84 -1.01 -9.67
C THR A 82 3.53 -0.64 -10.36
N LEU A 83 3.07 0.61 -10.21
CA LEU A 83 1.88 1.14 -10.87
C LEU A 83 2.01 1.08 -12.39
N TYR A 84 3.17 1.45 -12.94
CA TYR A 84 3.44 1.34 -14.37
C TYR A 84 3.31 -0.11 -14.86
N ASN A 85 3.89 -1.07 -14.13
CA ASN A 85 3.80 -2.50 -14.47
C ASN A 85 2.38 -3.06 -14.33
N MET A 86 1.57 -2.55 -13.40
CA MET A 86 0.16 -2.92 -13.29
C MET A 86 -0.64 -2.40 -14.48
N ALA A 87 -0.43 -1.15 -14.87
CA ALA A 87 -1.14 -0.51 -15.99
C ALA A 87 -0.82 -1.15 -17.35
N LEU A 88 0.37 -1.71 -17.54
CA LEU A 88 0.75 -2.42 -18.77
C LEU A 88 0.13 -3.82 -18.90
N LYS A 89 -0.38 -4.39 -17.80
CA LYS A 89 -0.88 -5.77 -17.74
C LYS A 89 -2.41 -5.86 -17.61
N ASP A 90 -3.08 -4.74 -17.40
CA ASP A 90 -4.54 -4.60 -17.44
C ASP A 90 -4.99 -4.22 -18.87
#